data_AF-A0A370BK66-F1
#
_entry.id   AF-A0A370BK66-F1
#
_cell.length_a   1.000
_cell.length_b   1.000
_cell.length_c   1.000
_cell.angle_alpha   90.00
_cell.angle_beta   90.00
_cell.angle_gamma   90.00
#
_symmetry.space_group_name_H-M   'P 1'
#
loop_
_entity.id
_entity.type
_entity.pdbx_description
1 polymer ?
#
loop_
_entity_poly.entity_id
_entity_poly.type
_entity_poly.pdbx_seq_one_letter_code
_entity_poly.pdbx_strand_id
1 'polypeptide(L)'
;MSNQSLLQYLSVALPAIPIQGAAPSRNTTNPRYGAGDISQVVDWPEFNYATIIQRYGGILNSKQIVSDPFRSPPAAIRDEPHFHLRFAELLQPRVRRALRAGFEELAPRLQQLNLVPITFDGGGSAAYVDQFRPDTAFVVVGGTYADSTNRAPGDMKVSWKWRSDYRHSQNAFFQEQYKQVLAQVNFYMGQHKARHG
;
A
#
# COMPACT_ATOMS: atom_id res chain seq x y z
N MET A 1 28.21 -1.87 9.10
CA MET A 1 26.83 -1.44 8.77
C MET A 1 26.10 -1.23 10.09
N SER A 2 25.40 -0.11 10.29
CA SER A 2 24.64 0.13 11.52
C SER A 2 23.32 -0.64 11.49
N ASN A 3 22.91 -1.15 12.65
CA ASN A 3 21.59 -1.72 12.86
C ASN A 3 20.71 -0.70 13.58
N GLN A 4 19.40 -0.84 13.39
CA GLN A 4 18.37 -0.06 14.06
C GLN A 4 17.16 -0.95 14.36
N SER A 5 16.26 -0.51 15.24
CA SER A 5 15.02 -1.25 15.46
C SER A 5 14.15 -1.22 14.19
N LEU A 6 13.28 -2.21 14.02
CA LEU A 6 12.31 -2.24 12.94
C LEU A 6 11.38 -1.02 12.97
N LEU A 7 11.04 -0.53 14.16
CA LEU A 7 10.28 0.72 14.34
C LEU A 7 11.03 1.91 13.77
N GLN A 8 12.31 2.08 14.12
CA GLN A 8 13.15 3.15 13.60
C GLN A 8 13.26 3.05 12.07
N TYR A 9 13.47 1.84 11.54
CA TYR A 9 13.51 1.59 10.10
C TYR A 9 12.25 2.03 9.37
N LEU A 10 11.07 1.73 9.93
CA LEU A 10 9.76 2.12 9.37
C LEU A 10 9.42 3.59 9.59
N SER A 11 10.07 4.26 10.54
CA SER A 11 9.84 5.67 10.87
C SER A 11 10.71 6.64 10.06
N VAL A 12 11.65 6.13 9.26
CA VAL A 12 12.45 6.98 8.37
C VAL A 12 11.55 7.58 7.28
N ALA A 13 11.46 8.90 7.26
CA ALA A 13 10.67 9.62 6.25
C ALA A 13 11.20 9.34 4.84
N LEU A 14 10.28 9.18 3.88
CA LEU A 14 10.62 9.08 2.47
C LEU A 14 11.08 10.44 1.93
N PRO A 15 12.07 10.49 1.02
CA PRO A 15 12.45 11.73 0.38
C PRO A 15 11.30 12.26 -0.48
N ALA A 16 11.14 13.59 -0.52
CA ALA A 16 10.19 14.22 -1.42
C ALA A 16 10.57 13.92 -2.88
N ILE A 17 9.58 13.52 -3.68
CA ILE A 17 9.76 13.27 -5.12
C ILE A 17 9.45 14.57 -5.87
N PRO A 18 10.41 15.14 -6.63
CA PRO A 18 10.15 16.34 -7.42
C PRO A 18 9.09 16.09 -8.50
N ILE A 19 8.21 17.06 -8.71
CA ILE A 19 7.14 16.99 -9.72
C ILE A 19 7.48 17.99 -10.84
N GLN A 20 7.42 17.57 -12.10
CA GLN A 20 7.67 18.41 -13.25
C GLN A 20 6.51 18.35 -14.24
N GLY A 21 5.89 19.51 -14.51
CA GLY A 21 4.87 19.64 -15.56
C GLY A 21 3.57 18.87 -15.28
N ALA A 22 3.16 18.75 -14.02
CA ALA A 22 1.91 18.07 -13.66
C ALA A 22 0.73 19.05 -13.59
N ALA A 23 -0.42 18.60 -14.08
CA ALA A 23 -1.70 19.30 -13.96
C ALA A 23 -2.78 18.32 -13.46
N PRO A 24 -3.83 18.83 -12.78
CA PRO A 24 -4.95 18.00 -12.39
C PRO A 24 -5.56 17.25 -13.58
N SER A 25 -5.86 15.97 -13.37
CA SER A 25 -6.47 15.11 -14.40
C SER A 25 -7.35 14.04 -13.78
N ARG A 26 -8.14 13.34 -14.61
CA ARG A 26 -9.07 12.30 -14.17
C ARG A 26 -8.35 10.99 -13.86
N ASN A 27 -8.91 10.24 -12.92
CA ASN A 27 -8.60 8.84 -12.67
C ASN A 27 -9.25 7.94 -13.74
N THR A 28 -8.73 6.73 -13.86
CA THR A 28 -9.28 5.70 -14.73
C THR A 28 -10.70 5.33 -14.30
N THR A 29 -11.60 5.18 -15.28
CA THR A 29 -12.99 4.76 -15.09
C THR A 29 -13.21 3.38 -15.70
N ASN A 30 -14.14 2.60 -15.15
CA ASN A 30 -14.53 1.30 -15.70
C ASN A 30 -16.05 1.10 -15.57
N PRO A 31 -16.74 0.45 -16.52
CA PRO A 31 -18.16 0.16 -16.36
C PRO A 31 -18.52 -0.73 -15.16
N ARG A 32 -17.57 -1.48 -14.60
CA ARG A 32 -17.77 -2.38 -13.45
C ARG A 32 -17.59 -1.72 -12.08
N TYR A 33 -17.03 -0.53 -12.03
CA TYR A 33 -16.89 0.24 -10.80
C TYR A 33 -16.82 1.75 -11.09
N GLY A 34 -17.49 2.54 -10.26
CA GLY A 34 -17.51 3.98 -10.38
C GLY A 34 -17.64 4.69 -9.06
N ALA A 35 -17.35 5.99 -9.04
CA ALA A 35 -17.50 6.84 -7.87
C ALA A 35 -18.88 6.75 -7.19
N GLY A 36 -19.94 6.44 -7.95
CA GLY A 36 -21.29 6.22 -7.44
C GLY A 36 -21.48 4.96 -6.59
N ASP A 37 -20.61 3.96 -6.73
CA ASP A 37 -20.67 2.72 -5.94
C ASP A 37 -20.20 2.92 -4.50
N ILE A 38 -19.54 4.04 -4.21
CA ILE A 38 -19.11 4.42 -2.86
C ILE A 38 -20.19 5.26 -2.20
N SER A 39 -21.03 4.59 -1.42
CA SER A 39 -22.10 5.21 -0.62
C SER A 39 -21.58 5.86 0.66
N GLN A 40 -20.56 5.28 1.28
CA GLN A 40 -19.98 5.76 2.54
C GLN A 40 -18.48 5.51 2.59
N VAL A 41 -17.78 6.42 3.29
CA VAL A 41 -16.37 6.26 3.64
C VAL A 41 -16.27 6.48 5.13
N VAL A 42 -16.00 5.40 5.87
CA VAL A 42 -15.89 5.39 7.32
C VAL A 42 -14.42 5.28 7.73
N ASP A 43 -14.10 5.85 8.88
CA ASP A 43 -12.76 5.69 9.44
C ASP A 43 -12.58 4.24 9.92
N TRP A 44 -11.34 3.76 9.90
CA TRP A 44 -10.99 2.44 10.40
C TRP A 44 -10.38 2.58 11.80
N PRO A 45 -11.20 2.55 12.88
CA PRO A 45 -10.74 2.94 14.21
C PRO A 45 -9.65 2.02 14.75
N GLU A 46 -9.63 0.73 14.39
CA GLU A 46 -8.59 -0.20 14.83
C GLU A 46 -7.26 0.00 14.08
N PHE A 47 -7.27 0.64 12.91
CA PHE A 47 -6.06 0.87 12.11
C PHE A 47 -5.48 2.26 12.38
N ASN A 48 -4.89 2.40 13.57
CA ASN A 48 -4.20 3.62 13.98
C ASN A 48 -2.85 3.31 14.66
N TYR A 49 -2.01 4.34 14.80
CA TYR A 49 -0.67 4.19 15.36
C TYR A 49 -0.67 3.63 16.79
N ALA A 50 -1.55 4.11 17.66
CA ALA A 50 -1.62 3.65 19.06
C ALA A 50 -1.95 2.16 19.13
N THR A 51 -2.95 1.69 18.37
CA THR A 51 -3.29 0.25 18.28
C THR A 51 -2.14 -0.57 17.72
N ILE A 52 -1.44 -0.07 16.69
CA ILE A 52 -0.29 -0.76 16.09
C ILE A 52 0.85 -0.90 17.10
N ILE A 53 1.19 0.16 17.83
CA ILE A 53 2.25 0.12 18.85
C ILE A 53 1.84 -0.72 20.05
N GLN A 54 0.59 -0.63 20.51
CA GLN A 54 0.11 -1.48 21.60
C GLN A 54 0.23 -2.96 21.25
N ARG A 55 -0.13 -3.35 20.01
CA ARG A 55 -0.17 -4.76 19.58
C ARG A 55 1.19 -5.30 19.13
N TYR A 56 1.97 -4.50 18.41
CA TYR A 56 3.20 -4.95 17.74
C TYR A 56 4.46 -4.21 18.23
N GLY A 57 4.33 -3.23 19.12
CA GLY A 57 5.44 -2.40 19.59
C GLY A 57 6.60 -3.20 20.19
N GLY A 58 6.33 -4.30 20.90
CA GLY A 58 7.40 -5.17 21.41
C GLY A 58 8.31 -5.70 20.30
N ILE A 59 7.71 -6.19 19.21
CA ILE A 59 8.41 -6.74 18.04
C ILE A 59 9.08 -5.65 17.22
N LEU A 60 8.37 -4.53 17.02
CA LEU A 60 8.89 -3.39 16.29
C LEU A 60 10.14 -2.79 17.00
N ASN A 61 10.20 -2.84 18.33
CA ASN A 61 11.34 -2.35 19.09
C ASN A 61 12.46 -3.40 19.26
N SER A 62 12.13 -4.69 19.40
CA SER A 62 13.15 -5.74 19.61
C SER A 62 13.89 -6.11 18.33
N LYS A 63 13.19 -6.28 17.21
CA LYS A 63 13.79 -6.77 15.96
C LYS A 63 14.76 -5.75 15.41
N GLN A 64 16.03 -6.14 15.33
CA GLN A 64 17.07 -5.36 14.67
C GLN A 64 17.09 -5.63 13.16
N ILE A 65 17.30 -4.58 12.38
CA ILE A 65 17.41 -4.63 10.94
C ILE A 65 18.54 -3.69 10.48
N VAL A 66 19.23 -4.09 9.41
CA VAL A 66 20.29 -3.28 8.79
C VAL A 66 19.69 -1.96 8.30
N SER A 67 20.35 -0.84 8.65
CA SER A 67 19.94 0.48 8.18
C SER A 67 19.96 0.53 6.65
N ASP A 68 18.97 1.20 6.07
CA ASP A 68 18.85 1.39 4.63
C ASP A 68 18.57 2.87 4.38
N PRO A 69 19.59 3.75 4.38
CA PRO A 69 19.40 5.17 4.16
C PRO A 69 19.19 5.49 2.68
N PHE A 70 18.39 6.52 2.38
CA PHE A 70 18.31 7.09 1.04
C PHE A 70 19.60 7.86 0.72
N ARG A 71 20.35 7.41 -0.28
CA ARG A 71 21.69 7.97 -0.59
C ARG A 71 21.68 9.07 -1.64
N SER A 72 20.61 9.15 -2.42
CA SER A 72 20.44 10.12 -3.50
C SER A 72 19.02 10.67 -3.49
N PRO A 73 18.84 11.94 -3.85
CA PRO A 73 17.51 12.46 -4.10
C PRO A 73 16.86 11.68 -5.26
N PRO A 74 15.55 11.39 -5.18
CA PRO A 74 14.86 10.71 -6.27
C PRO A 74 14.74 11.62 -7.49
N ALA A 75 14.82 11.02 -8.67
CA ALA A 75 14.56 11.75 -9.91
C ALA A 75 13.09 12.22 -9.98
N ALA A 76 12.84 13.28 -10.73
CA ALA A 76 11.50 13.84 -10.88
C ALA A 76 10.50 12.85 -11.50
N ILE A 77 9.21 13.13 -11.29
CA ILE A 77 8.08 12.46 -11.95
C ILE A 77 7.26 13.48 -12.75
N ARG A 78 6.71 13.03 -13.87
CA ARG A 78 5.80 13.82 -14.72
C ARG A 78 4.49 13.10 -15.06
N ASP A 79 4.42 11.80 -14.77
CA ASP A 79 3.29 10.91 -15.08
C ASP A 79 3.25 9.74 -14.08
N GLU A 80 2.18 8.94 -14.16
CA GLU A 80 2.00 7.76 -13.29
C GLU A 80 3.09 6.69 -13.49
N PRO A 81 3.50 6.31 -14.72
CA PRO A 81 4.60 5.35 -14.89
C PRO A 81 5.89 5.75 -14.17
N HIS A 82 6.29 7.03 -14.21
CA HIS A 82 7.44 7.49 -13.43
C HIS A 82 7.21 7.31 -11.92
N PHE A 83 6.00 7.57 -11.42
CA PHE A 83 5.66 7.32 -10.02
C PHE A 83 5.78 5.85 -9.63
N HIS A 84 5.33 4.92 -10.48
CA HIS A 84 5.53 3.48 -10.24
C HIS A 84 7.02 3.11 -10.12
N LEU A 85 7.87 3.68 -10.97
CA LEU A 85 9.32 3.45 -10.88
C LEU A 85 9.90 3.97 -9.55
N ARG A 86 9.51 5.18 -9.11
CA ARG A 86 9.99 5.74 -7.83
C ARG A 86 9.50 4.94 -6.63
N PHE A 87 8.27 4.45 -6.67
CA PHE A 87 7.74 3.61 -5.61
C PHE A 87 8.48 2.27 -5.52
N ALA A 88 8.73 1.64 -6.67
CA ALA A 88 9.47 0.38 -6.75
C ALA A 88 10.93 0.53 -6.27
N GLU A 89 11.54 1.69 -6.49
CA GLU A 89 12.88 2.02 -6.02
C GLU A 89 12.91 2.30 -4.51
N LEU A 90 12.01 3.15 -4.01
CA LEU A 90 12.11 3.74 -2.68
C LEU A 90 11.37 2.97 -1.59
N LEU A 91 10.23 2.37 -1.91
CA LEU A 91 9.30 1.82 -0.91
C LEU A 91 9.20 0.30 -0.95
N GLN A 92 9.08 -0.29 -2.14
CA GLN A 92 8.82 -1.73 -2.28
C GLN A 92 9.88 -2.62 -1.61
N PRO A 93 11.21 -2.38 -1.75
CA PRO A 93 12.22 -3.16 -1.03
C PRO A 93 12.11 -2.99 0.48
N ARG A 94 11.75 -1.79 0.95
CA ARG A 94 11.60 -1.51 2.38
C ARG A 94 10.44 -2.27 3.00
N VAL A 95 9.28 -2.26 2.34
CA VAL A 95 8.10 -3.01 2.79
C VAL A 95 8.41 -4.49 2.85
N ARG A 96 9.03 -5.06 1.80
CA ARG A 96 9.44 -6.48 1.80
C ARG A 96 10.41 -6.82 2.93
N ARG A 97 11.44 -5.99 3.12
CA ARG A 97 12.45 -6.18 4.19
C ARG A 97 11.81 -6.12 5.57
N ALA A 98 10.92 -5.15 5.79
CA ALA A 98 10.21 -4.99 7.05
C ALA A 98 9.25 -6.16 7.32
N LEU A 99 8.47 -6.60 6.32
CA LEU A 99 7.59 -7.76 6.45
C LEU A 99 8.40 -9.02 6.79
N ARG A 100 9.48 -9.29 6.04
CA ARG A 100 10.36 -10.43 6.33
C ARG A 100 10.90 -10.37 7.76
N ALA A 101 11.48 -9.25 8.16
CA ALA A 101 12.06 -9.09 9.49
C ALA A 101 11.01 -9.23 10.61
N GLY A 102 9.83 -8.65 10.44
CA GLY A 102 8.73 -8.76 11.39
C GLY A 102 8.19 -10.18 11.50
N PHE A 103 8.02 -10.89 10.39
CA PHE A 103 7.56 -12.29 10.39
C PHE A 103 8.60 -13.26 10.93
N GLU A 104 9.91 -13.00 10.73
CA GLU A 104 10.98 -13.75 11.40
C GLU A 104 10.86 -13.66 12.92
N GLU A 105 10.65 -12.47 13.48
CA GLU A 105 10.47 -12.26 14.93
C GLU A 105 9.15 -12.86 15.45
N LEU A 106 8.12 -12.89 14.61
CA LEU A 106 6.82 -13.49 14.91
C LEU A 106 6.78 -15.00 14.78
N ALA A 107 7.76 -15.64 14.13
CA ALA A 107 7.71 -17.04 13.72
C ALA A 107 7.24 -18.00 14.84
N PRO A 108 7.72 -17.90 16.09
CA PRO A 108 7.29 -18.80 17.17
C PRO A 108 5.82 -18.63 17.60
N ARG A 109 5.17 -17.51 17.24
CA ARG A 109 3.84 -17.10 17.71
C ARG A 109 2.78 -17.05 16.60
N LEU A 110 3.14 -17.37 15.36
CA LEU A 110 2.24 -17.23 14.21
C LEU A 110 0.94 -18.01 14.38
N GLN A 111 1.02 -19.26 14.80
CA GLN A 111 -0.16 -20.12 15.01
C GLN A 111 -1.07 -19.57 16.12
N GLN A 112 -0.49 -19.20 17.27
CA GLN A 112 -1.24 -18.64 18.40
C GLN A 112 -1.95 -17.34 18.03
N LEU A 113 -1.31 -16.50 17.20
CA LEU A 113 -1.86 -15.22 16.76
C LEU A 113 -2.77 -15.33 15.52
N ASN A 114 -2.92 -16.52 14.95
CA ASN A 114 -3.61 -16.78 13.68
C ASN A 114 -3.11 -15.85 12.55
N LEU A 115 -1.77 -15.72 12.45
CA LEU A 115 -1.10 -14.92 11.43
C LEU A 115 -0.39 -15.82 10.42
N VAL A 116 -0.39 -15.38 9.16
CA VAL A 116 0.32 -16.04 8.07
C VAL A 116 1.37 -15.08 7.50
N PRO A 117 2.62 -15.53 7.28
CA PRO A 117 3.64 -14.69 6.64
C PRO A 117 3.21 -14.25 5.24
N ILE A 118 3.31 -12.96 4.98
CA ILE A 118 3.04 -12.34 3.68
C ILE A 118 4.26 -11.56 3.17
N THR A 119 4.34 -11.41 1.86
CA THR A 119 5.25 -10.49 1.17
C THR A 119 4.45 -9.47 0.37
N PHE A 120 5.14 -8.43 -0.11
CA PHE A 120 4.57 -7.32 -0.86
C PHE A 120 5.21 -7.20 -2.25
N ASP A 121 4.39 -7.00 -3.28
CA ASP A 121 4.84 -6.85 -4.67
C ASP A 121 3.84 -6.04 -5.50
N GLY A 122 4.09 -5.89 -6.79
CA GLY A 122 3.09 -5.42 -7.75
C GLY A 122 1.94 -6.40 -7.87
N GLY A 123 0.75 -5.93 -8.30
CA GLY A 123 -0.45 -6.79 -8.33
C GLY A 123 -0.36 -7.99 -9.28
N GLY A 124 0.66 -8.03 -10.16
CA GLY A 124 0.99 -9.21 -10.97
C GLY A 124 1.45 -10.44 -10.20
N SER A 125 1.72 -10.30 -8.90
CA SER A 125 2.10 -11.42 -8.04
C SER A 125 0.92 -12.20 -7.47
N ALA A 126 -0.29 -11.66 -7.57
CA ALA A 126 -1.53 -12.30 -7.19
C ALA A 126 -2.33 -12.76 -8.42
N ALA A 127 -3.42 -13.49 -8.18
CA ALA A 127 -4.34 -13.91 -9.23
C ALA A 127 -5.02 -12.74 -9.93
N TYR A 128 -5.26 -12.89 -11.24
CA TYR A 128 -6.10 -11.95 -12.00
C TYR A 128 -7.53 -12.45 -11.99
N VAL A 129 -8.39 -11.77 -11.24
CA VAL A 129 -9.83 -12.03 -11.25
C VAL A 129 -10.45 -11.18 -12.36
N ASP A 130 -11.11 -11.81 -13.33
CA ASP A 130 -11.69 -11.16 -14.50
C ASP A 130 -10.73 -10.25 -15.29
N GLN A 131 -9.45 -10.64 -15.36
CA GLN A 131 -8.38 -9.86 -16.03
C GLN A 131 -8.09 -8.49 -15.41
N PHE A 132 -8.60 -8.20 -14.21
CA PHE A 132 -8.21 -7.02 -13.46
C PHE A 132 -6.92 -7.23 -12.69
N ARG A 133 -6.07 -6.20 -12.70
CA ARG A 133 -4.77 -6.19 -12.04
C ARG A 133 -4.66 -4.94 -11.14
N PRO A 134 -4.70 -5.11 -9.81
CA PRO A 134 -4.34 -4.04 -8.88
C PRO A 134 -2.88 -3.60 -9.08
N ASP A 135 -2.51 -2.41 -8.61
CA ASP A 135 -1.12 -1.96 -8.70
C ASP A 135 -0.22 -2.70 -7.71
N THR A 136 -0.76 -3.07 -6.55
CA THR A 136 -0.02 -3.74 -5.48
C THR A 136 -0.71 -4.99 -4.97
N ALA A 137 0.09 -5.93 -4.45
CA ALA A 137 -0.41 -7.14 -3.83
C ALA A 137 0.35 -7.50 -2.56
N PHE A 138 -0.41 -8.01 -1.59
CA PHE A 138 0.11 -8.74 -0.45
C PHE A 138 -0.24 -10.21 -0.61
N VAL A 139 0.77 -11.06 -0.74
CA VAL A 139 0.59 -12.51 -1.02
C VAL A 139 1.30 -13.35 0.02
N VAL A 140 0.81 -14.56 0.24
CA VAL A 140 1.39 -15.51 1.19
C VAL A 140 2.79 -15.92 0.73
N VAL A 141 3.77 -15.90 1.64
CA VAL A 141 5.14 -16.36 1.34
C VAL A 141 5.12 -17.85 0.98
N GLY A 142 5.75 -18.21 -0.14
CA GLY A 142 5.76 -19.58 -0.65
C GLY A 142 4.48 -19.99 -1.40
N GLY A 143 3.51 -19.08 -1.58
CA GLY A 143 2.38 -19.30 -2.46
C GLY A 143 2.77 -19.26 -3.94
N THR A 144 1.92 -19.82 -4.80
CA THR A 144 2.10 -19.78 -6.25
C THR A 144 1.80 -18.36 -6.76
N TYR A 145 2.78 -17.77 -7.46
CA TYR A 145 2.59 -16.51 -8.18
C TYR A 145 1.47 -16.69 -9.21
N ALA A 146 0.64 -15.67 -9.39
CA ALA A 146 -0.55 -15.67 -10.27
C ALA A 146 -1.75 -16.54 -9.83
N ASP A 147 -1.64 -17.35 -8.77
CA ASP A 147 -2.79 -18.06 -8.17
C ASP A 147 -3.12 -17.56 -6.75
N SER A 148 -2.17 -16.89 -6.09
CA SER A 148 -2.35 -16.41 -4.73
C SER A 148 -3.44 -15.34 -4.65
N THR A 149 -4.33 -15.47 -3.67
CA THR A 149 -5.28 -14.40 -3.33
C THR A 149 -4.53 -13.18 -2.80
N ASN A 150 -4.81 -12.01 -3.38
CA ASN A 150 -4.29 -10.76 -2.87
C ASN A 150 -4.96 -10.39 -1.54
N ARG A 151 -4.21 -10.41 -0.43
CA ARG A 151 -4.74 -10.15 0.91
C ARG A 151 -5.07 -8.69 1.17
N ALA A 152 -4.46 -7.78 0.41
CA ALA A 152 -4.70 -6.35 0.48
C ALA A 152 -4.39 -5.69 -0.88
N PRO A 153 -5.31 -5.79 -1.85
CA PRO A 153 -5.17 -5.07 -3.11
C PRO A 153 -5.04 -3.58 -2.89
N GLY A 154 -4.18 -2.93 -3.68
CA GLY A 154 -4.00 -1.48 -3.62
C GLY A 154 -3.81 -0.87 -5.00
N ASP A 155 -4.06 0.43 -5.05
CA ASP A 155 -4.00 1.27 -6.24
C ASP A 155 -3.04 2.43 -5.96
N MET A 156 -2.20 2.77 -6.93
CA MET A 156 -1.17 3.79 -6.80
C MET A 156 -1.58 5.02 -7.60
N LYS A 157 -1.70 6.16 -6.92
CA LYS A 157 -2.09 7.42 -7.56
C LYS A 157 -1.15 8.56 -7.23
N VAL A 158 -0.91 9.36 -8.25
CA VAL A 158 -0.20 10.64 -8.17
C VAL A 158 -1.11 11.71 -7.56
N SER A 159 -0.50 12.62 -6.80
CA SER A 159 -1.23 13.64 -6.00
C SER A 159 -2.01 14.65 -6.84
N TRP A 160 -1.70 14.82 -8.12
CA TRP A 160 -2.49 15.67 -9.01
C TRP A 160 -3.77 14.98 -9.54
N LYS A 161 -3.93 13.67 -9.36
CA LYS A 161 -5.16 12.94 -9.69
C LYS A 161 -5.99 12.56 -8.46
N TRP A 162 -5.33 12.28 -7.35
CA TRP A 162 -6.01 11.85 -6.12
C TRP A 162 -5.26 12.29 -4.87
N ARG A 163 -6.00 12.80 -3.89
CA ARG A 163 -5.49 13.16 -2.56
C ARG A 163 -6.53 12.82 -1.50
N SER A 164 -6.07 12.46 -0.30
CA SER A 164 -6.96 12.15 0.81
C SER A 164 -7.84 13.34 1.22
N ASP A 165 -7.36 14.57 1.06
CA ASP A 165 -8.13 15.79 1.39
C ASP A 165 -9.26 16.09 0.42
N TYR A 166 -9.27 15.46 -0.77
CA TYR A 166 -10.41 15.55 -1.69
C TYR A 166 -11.71 15.00 -1.08
N ARG A 167 -11.63 14.15 -0.04
CA ARG A 167 -12.77 13.72 0.81
C ARG A 167 -13.59 14.90 1.34
N HIS A 168 -12.95 16.04 1.59
CA HIS A 168 -13.58 17.22 2.18
C HIS A 168 -13.71 18.38 1.20
N SER A 169 -13.38 18.16 -0.08
CA SER A 169 -13.47 19.19 -1.11
C SER A 169 -14.91 19.62 -1.35
N GLN A 170 -15.15 20.92 -1.49
CA GLN A 170 -16.43 21.46 -1.97
C GLN A 170 -16.58 21.37 -3.49
N ASN A 171 -15.48 21.13 -4.20
CA ASN A 171 -15.51 20.91 -5.64
C ASN A 171 -15.92 19.46 -5.95
N ALA A 172 -17.07 19.31 -6.62
CA ALA A 172 -17.64 18.03 -7.03
C ALA A 172 -16.69 17.18 -7.88
N PHE A 173 -15.87 17.81 -8.73
CA PHE A 173 -14.86 17.10 -9.52
C PHE A 173 -13.86 16.35 -8.63
N PHE A 174 -13.33 17.01 -7.58
CA PHE A 174 -12.38 16.37 -6.67
C PHE A 174 -13.04 15.29 -5.80
N GLN A 175 -14.29 15.49 -5.40
CA GLN A 175 -15.07 14.45 -4.68
C GLN A 175 -15.30 13.21 -5.56
N GLU A 176 -15.63 13.40 -6.83
CA GLU A 176 -15.74 12.32 -7.81
C GLU A 176 -14.40 11.59 -7.95
N GLN A 177 -13.29 12.32 -8.13
CA GLN A 177 -11.96 11.72 -8.23
C GLN A 177 -11.57 10.95 -6.96
N TYR A 178 -11.90 11.49 -5.77
CA TYR A 178 -11.67 10.83 -4.49
C TYR A 178 -12.35 9.46 -4.44
N LYS A 179 -13.66 9.44 -4.73
CA LYS A 179 -14.48 8.23 -4.69
C LYS A 179 -14.13 7.24 -5.81
N GLN A 180 -13.70 7.72 -6.98
CA GLN A 180 -13.37 6.86 -8.12
C GLN A 180 -12.25 5.86 -7.79
N VAL A 181 -11.19 6.33 -7.10
CA VAL A 181 -10.07 5.46 -6.69
C VAL A 181 -10.50 4.50 -5.58
N LEU A 182 -11.35 4.95 -4.65
CA LEU A 182 -11.91 4.07 -3.63
C LEU A 182 -12.79 2.98 -4.24
N ALA A 183 -13.61 3.30 -5.24
CA ALA A 183 -14.42 2.33 -5.98
C ALA A 183 -13.55 1.26 -6.64
N GLN A 184 -12.45 1.67 -7.26
CA GLN A 184 -11.48 0.76 -7.87
C GLN A 184 -10.84 -0.19 -6.84
N VAL A 185 -10.36 0.35 -5.70
CA VAL A 185 -9.76 -0.47 -4.63
C VAL A 185 -10.80 -1.40 -3.99
N ASN A 186 -12.01 -0.90 -3.70
CA ASN A 186 -13.09 -1.71 -3.16
C ASN A 186 -13.47 -2.86 -4.11
N PHE A 187 -13.58 -2.57 -5.41
CA PHE A 187 -13.83 -3.61 -6.42
C PHE A 187 -12.77 -4.72 -6.36
N TYR A 188 -11.48 -4.38 -6.30
CA TYR A 188 -10.41 -5.36 -6.15
C TYR A 188 -10.48 -6.13 -4.83
N MET A 189 -10.80 -5.45 -3.73
CA MET A 189 -10.99 -6.08 -2.42
C MET A 189 -12.13 -7.10 -2.45
N GLY A 190 -13.25 -6.77 -3.10
CA GLY A 190 -14.36 -7.69 -3.33
C GLY A 190 -13.96 -8.91 -4.16
N GLN A 191 -13.26 -8.69 -5.28
CA GLN A 191 -12.75 -9.78 -6.14
C GLN A 191 -11.84 -10.76 -5.37
N HIS A 192 -11.01 -10.24 -4.48
CA HIS A 192 -10.07 -11.03 -3.69
C HIS A 192 -10.61 -11.47 -2.32
N LYS A 193 -11.88 -11.19 -2.00
CA LYS A 193 -12.49 -11.51 -0.71
C LYS A 193 -11.64 -11.00 0.47
N ALA A 194 -11.10 -9.80 0.32
CA ALA A 194 -10.37 -9.14 1.39
C ALA A 194 -11.31 -8.88 2.58
N ARG A 195 -10.75 -8.79 3.79
CA ARG A 195 -11.55 -8.56 5.01
C ARG A 195 -12.24 -7.19 5.02
N HIS A 196 -11.61 -6.22 4.36
CA HIS A 196 -12.05 -4.84 4.27
C HIS A 196 -12.17 -4.48 2.79
N GLY A 197 -13.09 -3.56 2.48
CA GLY A 197 -13.50 -3.17 1.13
C GLY A 197 -14.90 -2.58 1.19
#